data_AF-A0A5P5ZGV8-F1
#
_entry.id   AF-A0A5P5ZGV8-F1
#
_cell.length_a   1.000
_cell.length_b   1.000
_cell.length_c   1.000
_cell.angle_alpha   90.00
_cell.angle_beta   90.00
_cell.angle_gamma   90.00
#
_symmetry.space_group_name_H-M   'P 1'
#
loop_
_entity.id
_entity.type
_entity.pdbx_description
1 polymer ?
#
loop_
_entity_poly.entity_id
_entity_poly.type
_entity_poly.pdbx_seq_one_letter_code
_entity_poly.pdbx_strand_id
1 'polypeptide(L)'
;MKPFNELNRGEQQAYLMLPIIQELKNIGGEGSTKKVKKDIVKNDENLPEDVLTETRTSDKGNTYHPFNFPYNFAISNLILAGFLTRPKRGWIVLTKEGRNYSGTAKELSDLVYSRSLPKWAEKSKKNKNKSQTEVSTNEEVDAELTDDIKNNETDDEDDRQRIADAINNLNPYKFELFCRALVNRMHVEMSDKIGVKKSNDGGLDGYGYITTDDFRTTRVAIQAKHWNGSLVQAPEIDKFRGAMDSYRAEYGIFITTSGFTRGAIKKARTGTSVITLIDGDKLVDLVIKYQLHVKKVVKVSYELDDFLSSNE
;
A
#
# COMPACT_ATOMS: atom_id res chain seq x y z
N MET A 1 -26.80 -5.65 -4.80
CA MET A 1 -25.92 -4.45 -4.74
C MET A 1 -24.97 -4.58 -5.92
N LYS A 2 -24.71 -3.51 -6.69
CA LYS A 2 -23.72 -3.59 -7.78
C LYS A 2 -22.33 -3.89 -7.19
N PRO A 3 -21.50 -4.73 -7.84
CA PRO A 3 -20.12 -4.92 -7.40
C PRO A 3 -19.36 -3.59 -7.47
N PHE A 4 -18.36 -3.41 -6.61
CA PHE A 4 -17.65 -2.14 -6.45
C PHE A 4 -17.05 -1.58 -7.76
N ASN A 5 -16.64 -2.48 -8.67
CA ASN A 5 -16.05 -2.10 -9.95
C ASN A 5 -17.06 -1.57 -10.98
N GLU A 6 -18.36 -1.83 -10.77
CA GLU A 6 -19.44 -1.31 -11.62
C GLU A 6 -20.04 0.00 -11.07
N LEU A 7 -19.61 0.44 -9.88
CA LEU A 7 -20.01 1.70 -9.29
C LEU A 7 -19.29 2.86 -10.00
N ASN A 8 -20.01 3.97 -10.19
CA ASN A 8 -19.37 5.20 -10.66
C ASN A 8 -18.44 5.79 -9.58
N ARG A 9 -17.56 6.74 -9.95
CA ARG A 9 -16.59 7.32 -9.00
C ARG A 9 -17.24 7.90 -7.73
N GLY A 10 -18.40 8.54 -7.84
CA GLY A 10 -19.10 9.12 -6.69
C GLY A 10 -19.72 8.06 -5.78
N GLU A 11 -20.25 6.98 -6.36
CA GLU A 11 -20.77 5.82 -5.64
C GLU A 11 -19.64 5.07 -4.93
N GLN A 12 -18.47 4.92 -5.56
CA GLN A 12 -17.27 4.33 -4.93
C GLN A 12 -16.79 5.18 -3.75
N GLN A 13 -16.76 6.51 -3.91
CA GLN A 13 -16.43 7.43 -2.81
C GLN A 13 -17.40 7.27 -1.64
N ALA A 14 -18.71 7.31 -1.91
CA ALA A 14 -19.75 7.16 -0.89
C ALA A 14 -19.65 5.81 -0.18
N TYR A 15 -19.41 4.73 -0.94
CA TYR A 15 -19.20 3.39 -0.41
C TYR A 15 -18.06 3.37 0.61
N LEU A 16 -16.90 3.94 0.27
CA LEU A 16 -15.69 3.87 1.09
C LEU A 16 -15.76 4.68 2.41
N MET A 17 -16.68 5.63 2.54
CA MET A 17 -16.77 6.48 3.74
C MET A 17 -17.02 5.67 5.02
N LEU A 18 -17.96 4.72 4.97
CA LEU A 18 -18.31 3.91 6.14
C LEU A 18 -17.22 2.89 6.50
N PRO A 19 -16.66 2.10 5.55
CA PRO A 19 -15.51 1.23 5.80
C PRO A 19 -14.32 1.96 6.41
N ILE A 20 -14.02 3.20 5.98
CA ILE A 20 -12.94 4.01 6.59
C ILE A 20 -13.20 4.27 8.07
N ILE A 21 -14.43 4.69 8.43
CA ILE A 21 -14.79 4.92 9.83
C ILE A 21 -14.73 3.62 10.63
N GLN A 22 -15.29 2.54 10.11
CA GLN A 22 -15.33 1.24 10.80
C GLN A 22 -13.93 0.67 11.03
N GLU A 23 -13.06 0.72 10.02
CA GLU A 23 -11.69 0.24 10.15
C GLU A 23 -10.91 1.08 11.17
N LEU A 24 -11.07 2.41 11.14
CA LEU A 24 -10.46 3.27 12.14
C LEU A 24 -10.95 2.96 13.56
N LYS A 25 -12.22 2.61 13.75
CA LYS A 25 -12.72 2.17 15.06
C LYS A 25 -12.07 0.86 15.49
N ASN A 26 -11.93 -0.10 14.57
CA ASN A 26 -11.34 -1.41 14.86
C ASN A 26 -9.87 -1.31 15.31
N ILE A 27 -9.09 -0.40 14.73
CA ILE A 27 -7.67 -0.23 15.05
C ILE A 27 -7.40 0.74 16.24
N GLY A 28 -8.44 1.25 16.90
CA GLY A 28 -8.31 2.08 18.11
C GLY A 28 -8.47 3.59 17.91
N GLY A 29 -8.94 4.02 16.74
CA GLY A 29 -9.36 5.40 16.47
C GLY A 29 -8.38 6.24 15.67
N GLU A 30 -7.21 5.70 15.33
CA GLU A 30 -6.20 6.36 14.52
C GLU A 30 -5.34 5.39 13.71
N GLY A 31 -4.77 5.86 12.61
CA GLY A 31 -3.84 5.06 11.83
C GLY A 31 -3.29 5.75 10.60
N SER A 32 -2.33 5.08 9.96
CA SER A 32 -1.80 5.53 8.67
C SER A 32 -2.84 5.31 7.57
N THR A 33 -2.95 6.27 6.64
CA THR A 33 -3.82 6.17 5.46
C THR A 33 -3.54 4.90 4.65
N LYS A 34 -2.26 4.54 4.48
CA LYS A 34 -1.85 3.32 3.75
C LYS A 34 -2.34 2.06 4.45
N LYS A 35 -2.20 2.00 5.78
CA LYS A 35 -2.65 0.85 6.58
C LYS A 35 -4.16 0.69 6.52
N VAL A 36 -4.91 1.77 6.72
CA VAL A 36 -6.38 1.77 6.63
C VAL A 36 -6.84 1.32 5.25
N LYS A 37 -6.21 1.82 4.17
CA LYS A 37 -6.49 1.38 2.80
C LYS A 37 -6.35 -0.13 2.62
N LYS A 38 -5.24 -0.71 3.10
CA LYS A 38 -4.97 -2.16 3.02
C LYS A 38 -5.95 -2.97 3.87
N ASP A 39 -6.21 -2.53 5.10
CA ASP A 39 -7.07 -3.27 6.02
C ASP A 39 -8.54 -3.27 5.55
N ILE A 40 -9.04 -2.18 4.95
CA ILE A 40 -10.36 -2.14 4.31
C ILE A 40 -10.49 -3.20 3.21
N VAL A 41 -9.55 -3.23 2.26
CA VAL A 41 -9.58 -4.22 1.17
C VAL A 41 -9.44 -5.65 1.71
N LYS A 42 -8.67 -5.84 2.78
CA LYS A 42 -8.53 -7.15 3.41
C LYS A 42 -9.82 -7.62 4.08
N ASN A 43 -10.55 -6.73 4.75
CA ASN A 43 -11.67 -7.07 5.62
C ASN A 43 -13.03 -7.01 4.93
N ASP A 44 -13.18 -6.22 3.85
CA ASP A 44 -14.44 -6.02 3.14
C ASP A 44 -14.58 -6.96 1.93
N GLU A 45 -15.37 -8.01 2.08
CA GLU A 45 -15.55 -9.04 1.03
C GLU A 45 -16.12 -8.51 -0.28
N ASN A 46 -16.81 -7.37 -0.27
CA ASN A 46 -17.41 -6.77 -1.47
C ASN A 46 -16.39 -6.02 -2.34
N LEU A 47 -15.20 -5.74 -1.79
CA LEU A 47 -14.10 -5.16 -2.55
C LEU A 47 -13.34 -6.28 -3.28
N PRO A 48 -12.98 -6.08 -4.56
CA PRO A 48 -12.05 -6.97 -5.25
C PRO A 48 -10.70 -7.01 -4.54
N GLU A 49 -10.07 -8.18 -4.50
CA GLU A 49 -8.80 -8.36 -3.79
C GLU A 49 -7.63 -7.70 -4.52
N ASP A 50 -7.71 -7.61 -5.85
CA ASP A 50 -6.70 -7.06 -6.75
C ASP A 50 -6.79 -5.54 -6.90
N VAL A 51 -7.77 -4.90 -6.26
CA VAL A 51 -8.08 -3.46 -6.40
C VAL A 51 -6.90 -2.56 -6.02
N LEU A 52 -5.99 -3.02 -5.17
CA LEU A 52 -4.77 -2.30 -4.79
C LEU A 52 -3.62 -2.47 -5.78
N THR A 53 -3.62 -3.55 -6.55
CA THR A 53 -2.60 -3.87 -7.54
C THR A 53 -3.02 -3.53 -8.96
N GLU A 54 -4.32 -3.29 -9.21
CA GLU A 54 -4.83 -2.86 -10.51
C GLU A 54 -4.21 -1.51 -10.90
N THR A 55 -3.70 -1.46 -12.13
CA THR A 55 -3.13 -0.25 -12.73
C THR A 55 -3.86 0.08 -14.02
N ARG A 56 -4.06 1.36 -14.30
CA ARG A 56 -4.55 1.88 -15.58
C ARG A 56 -3.60 2.91 -16.14
N THR A 57 -3.51 2.97 -17.46
CA THR A 57 -2.75 3.99 -18.16
C THR A 57 -3.70 5.12 -18.54
N SER A 58 -3.35 6.35 -18.17
CA SER A 58 -4.05 7.55 -18.62
C SER A 58 -3.77 7.83 -20.09
N ASP A 59 -4.60 8.66 -20.73
CA ASP A 59 -4.39 9.07 -22.12
C ASP A 59 -3.04 9.77 -22.34
N LYS A 60 -2.46 10.34 -21.27
CA LYS A 60 -1.13 10.98 -21.26
C LYS A 60 0.03 9.99 -21.03
N GLY A 61 -0.24 8.68 -20.97
CA GLY A 61 0.76 7.63 -20.80
C GLY A 61 1.17 7.32 -19.35
N ASN A 62 0.65 8.06 -18.36
CA ASN A 62 0.98 7.82 -16.95
C ASN A 62 0.16 6.66 -16.39
N THR A 63 0.81 5.73 -15.70
CA THR A 63 0.18 4.62 -14.97
C THR A 63 -0.29 5.08 -13.59
N TYR A 64 -1.51 4.71 -13.20
CA TYR A 64 -2.08 5.03 -11.89
C TYR A 64 -2.94 3.89 -11.34
N HIS A 65 -3.13 3.88 -10.02
CA HIS A 65 -4.04 2.96 -9.34
C HIS A 65 -5.45 3.57 -9.23
N PRO A 66 -6.48 3.04 -9.92
CA PRO A 66 -7.81 3.64 -9.94
C PRO A 66 -8.43 3.80 -8.55
N PHE A 67 -8.16 2.85 -7.65
CA PHE A 67 -8.69 2.83 -6.29
C PHE A 67 -8.23 4.01 -5.42
N ASN A 68 -7.03 4.55 -5.69
CA ASN A 68 -6.49 5.67 -4.90
C ASN A 68 -7.38 6.91 -5.01
N PHE A 69 -8.00 7.13 -6.17
CA PHE A 69 -8.84 8.30 -6.40
C PHE A 69 -10.08 8.34 -5.49
N PRO A 70 -11.04 7.38 -5.56
CA PRO A 70 -12.22 7.40 -4.71
C PRO A 70 -11.85 7.29 -3.22
N TYR A 71 -10.77 6.57 -2.87
CA TYR A 71 -10.29 6.48 -1.49
C TYR A 71 -9.82 7.83 -0.92
N ASN A 72 -8.98 8.55 -1.67
CA ASN A 72 -8.45 9.85 -1.24
C ASN A 72 -9.56 10.91 -1.16
N PHE A 73 -10.53 10.88 -2.08
CA PHE A 73 -11.70 11.75 -2.01
C PHE A 73 -12.60 11.43 -0.82
N ALA A 74 -12.83 10.14 -0.52
CA ALA A 74 -13.61 9.75 0.66
C ALA A 74 -12.96 10.27 1.96
N ILE A 75 -11.64 10.13 2.12
CA ILE A 75 -10.91 10.72 3.26
C ILE A 75 -11.08 12.25 3.31
N SER A 76 -10.88 12.92 2.17
CA SER A 76 -10.95 14.39 2.11
C SER A 76 -12.35 14.90 2.48
N ASN A 77 -13.40 14.26 1.98
CA ASN A 77 -14.78 14.58 2.32
C ASN A 77 -15.08 14.33 3.81
N LEU A 78 -14.60 13.21 4.37
CA LEU A 78 -14.73 12.91 5.80
C LEU A 78 -14.02 13.94 6.70
N ILE A 79 -12.84 14.42 6.27
CA ILE A 79 -12.12 15.50 6.98
C ILE A 79 -12.93 16.81 6.90
N LEU A 80 -13.36 17.20 5.70
CA LEU A 80 -14.14 18.43 5.50
C LEU A 80 -15.48 18.39 6.26
N ALA A 81 -16.10 17.23 6.38
CA ALA A 81 -17.34 17.05 7.12
C ALA A 81 -17.16 16.98 8.65
N GLY A 82 -15.92 16.86 9.15
CA GLY A 82 -15.59 16.86 10.57
C GLY A 82 -15.53 15.48 11.23
N PHE A 83 -15.58 14.39 10.46
CA PHE A 83 -15.52 13.01 10.97
C PHE A 83 -14.08 12.54 11.23
N LEU A 84 -13.14 13.10 10.48
CA LEU A 84 -11.71 12.80 10.57
C LEU A 84 -10.89 14.07 10.77
N THR A 85 -9.72 13.91 11.37
CA THR A 85 -8.66 14.92 11.39
C THR A 85 -7.35 14.31 10.89
N ARG A 86 -6.47 15.16 10.37
CA ARG A 86 -5.14 14.77 9.89
C ARG A 86 -4.09 15.52 10.70
N PRO A 87 -3.65 14.98 11.87
CA PRO A 87 -2.68 15.67 12.73
C PRO A 87 -1.29 15.75 12.09
N LYS A 88 -0.94 14.76 11.26
CA LYS A 88 0.30 14.73 10.48
C LYS A 88 0.03 14.11 9.12
N ARG A 89 0.91 14.38 8.16
CA ARG A 89 0.86 13.82 6.81
C ARG A 89 0.79 12.28 6.86
N GLY A 90 -0.11 11.70 6.05
CA GLY A 90 -0.31 10.24 5.98
C GLY A 90 -0.94 9.59 7.22
N TRP A 91 -1.41 10.36 8.21
CA TRP A 91 -2.03 9.86 9.44
C TRP A 91 -3.41 10.47 9.65
N ILE A 92 -4.41 9.65 9.95
CA ILE A 92 -5.79 10.08 10.15
C ILE A 92 -6.33 9.60 11.50
N VAL A 93 -7.16 10.43 12.13
CA VAL A 93 -7.72 10.21 13.46
C VAL A 93 -9.21 10.51 13.47
N LEU A 94 -10.01 9.63 14.08
CA LEU A 94 -11.45 9.86 14.27
C LEU A 94 -11.70 11.00 15.26
N THR A 95 -12.58 11.92 14.89
CA THR A 95 -13.13 12.92 15.80
C THR A 95 -14.16 12.30 16.74
N LYS A 96 -14.65 13.07 17.73
CA LYS A 96 -15.76 12.64 18.58
C LYS A 96 -17.00 12.24 17.76
N GLU A 97 -17.29 12.97 16.69
CA GLU A 97 -18.40 12.66 15.79
C GLU A 97 -18.16 11.36 15.02
N GLY A 98 -16.96 11.17 14.45
CA GLY A 98 -16.60 9.92 13.77
C GLY A 98 -16.62 8.68 14.67
N ARG A 99 -16.18 8.81 15.92
CA ARG A 99 -16.23 7.72 16.92
C ARG A 99 -17.66 7.34 17.27
N ASN A 100 -18.53 8.33 17.44
CA ASN A 100 -19.91 8.14 17.86
C ASN A 100 -20.85 7.79 16.71
N TYR A 101 -20.42 7.91 15.45
CA TYR A 101 -21.26 7.60 14.30
C TYR A 101 -21.71 6.13 14.28
N SER A 102 -23.02 5.86 14.27
CA SER A 102 -23.60 4.51 14.28
C SER A 102 -24.72 4.31 13.25
N GLY A 103 -24.85 5.24 12.28
CA GLY A 103 -25.88 5.18 11.25
C GLY A 103 -25.50 4.29 10.06
N THR A 104 -26.35 4.32 9.03
CA THR A 104 -26.17 3.55 7.79
C THR A 104 -25.14 4.17 6.85
N ALA A 105 -24.68 3.45 5.82
CA ALA A 105 -23.75 3.99 4.83
C ALA A 105 -24.33 5.20 4.08
N LYS A 106 -25.63 5.16 3.76
CA LYS A 106 -26.32 6.22 3.03
C LYS A 106 -26.49 7.49 3.86
N GLU A 107 -26.87 7.34 5.12
CA GLU A 107 -26.96 8.46 6.06
C GLU A 107 -25.60 9.16 6.23
N LEU A 108 -24.52 8.38 6.29
CA LEU A 108 -23.17 8.92 6.38
C LEU A 108 -22.82 9.73 5.14
N SER A 109 -23.02 9.16 3.95
CA SER A 109 -22.64 9.82 2.70
C SER A 109 -23.44 11.11 2.49
N ASP A 110 -24.75 11.08 2.74
CA ASP A 110 -25.61 12.26 2.58
C ASP A 110 -25.18 13.39 3.54
N LEU A 111 -24.90 13.03 4.81
CA LEU A 111 -24.42 13.98 5.81
C LEU A 111 -23.03 14.53 5.45
N VAL A 112 -22.11 13.67 5.03
CA VAL A 112 -20.75 14.08 4.64
C VAL A 112 -20.78 15.00 3.42
N TYR A 113 -21.57 14.68 2.39
CA TYR A 113 -21.68 15.51 1.19
C TYR A 113 -22.35 16.86 1.48
N SER A 114 -23.40 16.89 2.32
CA SER A 114 -24.05 18.15 2.71
C SER A 114 -23.08 19.17 3.33
N ARG A 115 -22.04 18.69 4.04
CA ARG A 115 -21.04 19.52 4.70
C ARG A 115 -19.78 19.78 3.86
N SER A 116 -19.36 18.81 3.05
CA SER A 116 -18.11 18.87 2.28
C SER A 116 -18.27 19.61 0.95
N LEU A 117 -19.39 19.44 0.23
CA LEU A 117 -19.60 20.07 -1.08
C LEU A 117 -19.58 21.61 -1.03
N PRO A 118 -20.21 22.30 -0.05
CA PRO A 118 -20.11 23.75 0.05
C PRO A 118 -18.67 24.22 0.29
N LYS A 119 -17.91 23.51 1.14
CA LYS A 119 -16.49 23.81 1.42
C LYS A 119 -15.62 23.63 0.17
N TRP A 120 -15.90 22.62 -0.65
CA TRP A 120 -15.23 22.46 -1.94
C TRP A 120 -15.53 23.61 -2.90
N ALA A 121 -16.78 24.07 -2.97
CA ALA A 121 -17.17 25.20 -3.81
C ALA A 121 -16.48 26.51 -3.38
N GLU A 122 -16.33 26.74 -2.08
CA GLU A 122 -15.57 27.89 -1.56
C GLU A 122 -14.07 27.81 -1.90
N LYS A 123 -13.45 26.63 -1.75
CA LYS A 123 -12.04 26.42 -2.13
C LYS A 123 -11.82 26.65 -3.62
N SER A 124 -12.69 26.12 -4.48
CA SER A 124 -12.60 26.28 -5.94
C SER A 124 -12.70 27.75 -6.37
N LYS A 125 -13.59 28.54 -5.75
CA LYS A 125 -13.69 29.99 -6.01
C LYS A 125 -12.42 30.75 -5.63
N LYS A 126 -11.78 30.39 -4.51
CA LYS A 126 -10.51 31.01 -4.07
C LYS A 126 -9.35 30.70 -5.02
N ASN A 127 -9.30 29.49 -5.59
CA ASN A 127 -8.26 29.13 -6.56
C ASN A 127 -8.48 29.82 -7.92
N LYS A 128 -9.73 29.96 -8.38
CA LYS A 128 -10.04 30.72 -9.61
C LYS A 128 -9.62 32.19 -9.54
N ASN A 129 -9.70 32.82 -8.38
CA ASN A 129 -9.21 34.20 -8.19
C ASN A 129 -7.67 34.30 -8.16
N LYS A 130 -6.96 33.17 -8.04
CA LYS A 130 -5.48 33.10 -8.03
C LYS A 130 -4.90 32.83 -9.44
N SER A 131 -5.65 32.14 -10.31
CA SER A 131 -5.26 31.80 -11.69
C SER A 131 -5.72 32.80 -12.76
N GLN A 132 -6.00 34.07 -12.42
CA GLN A 132 -6.44 35.08 -13.40
C GLN A 132 -5.29 35.71 -14.21
N THR A 133 -4.25 34.93 -14.53
CA THR A 133 -3.30 35.22 -15.60
C THR A 133 -3.16 33.95 -16.44
N GLU A 134 -3.58 34.05 -17.71
CA GLU A 134 -3.55 33.05 -18.78
C GLU A 134 -4.77 32.13 -18.93
N VAL A 135 -5.13 31.91 -20.20
CA VAL A 135 -6.49 31.75 -20.72
C VAL A 135 -6.70 30.35 -21.31
N SER A 136 -7.76 29.70 -20.81
CA SER A 136 -8.69 28.75 -21.43
C SER A 136 -8.17 27.51 -22.19
N THR A 137 -8.48 26.33 -21.62
CA THR A 137 -9.30 25.32 -22.32
C THR A 137 -10.19 24.56 -21.33
N ASN A 138 -11.47 24.38 -21.71
CA ASN A 138 -12.48 23.68 -20.93
C ASN A 138 -12.19 22.18 -20.86
N GLU A 139 -11.51 21.72 -19.80
CA GLU A 139 -11.61 20.37 -19.21
C GLU A 139 -10.93 20.27 -17.82
N GLU A 140 -10.71 21.42 -17.17
CA GLU A 140 -9.83 21.55 -16.00
C GLU A 140 -10.59 21.63 -14.66
N VAL A 141 -11.58 20.74 -14.45
CA VAL A 141 -12.17 20.59 -13.11
C VAL A 141 -11.58 19.39 -12.36
N ASP A 142 -10.86 18.48 -13.02
CA ASP A 142 -10.24 17.30 -12.38
C ASP A 142 -8.73 17.50 -12.07
N ALA A 143 -8.09 18.54 -12.64
CA ALA A 143 -6.64 18.72 -12.56
C ALA A 143 -6.17 19.52 -11.33
N GLU A 144 -6.91 20.53 -10.86
CA GLU A 144 -6.47 21.40 -9.74
C GLU A 144 -6.96 20.94 -8.36
N LEU A 145 -8.03 20.12 -8.28
CA LEU A 145 -8.42 19.45 -7.02
C LEU A 145 -7.33 18.50 -6.50
N THR A 146 -6.35 18.20 -7.35
CA THR A 146 -5.25 17.31 -7.04
C THR A 146 -4.08 17.98 -6.34
N ASP A 147 -3.92 19.30 -6.20
CA ASP A 147 -2.68 19.84 -5.58
C ASP A 147 -2.60 19.65 -4.06
N ASP A 148 -3.72 19.76 -3.33
CA ASP A 148 -3.79 19.38 -1.91
C ASP A 148 -3.66 17.84 -1.75
N ILE A 149 -3.96 17.05 -2.78
CA ILE A 149 -3.91 15.57 -2.79
C ILE A 149 -2.55 15.04 -3.28
N LYS A 150 -1.89 15.72 -4.22
CA LYS A 150 -0.58 15.43 -4.83
C LYS A 150 0.54 15.77 -3.86
N ASN A 151 0.44 16.90 -3.17
CA ASN A 151 1.45 17.31 -2.17
C ASN A 151 1.54 16.39 -0.95
N ASN A 152 0.70 15.34 -0.85
CA ASN A 152 0.73 14.39 0.24
C ASN A 152 1.64 13.17 -0.03
N GLU A 153 2.17 12.92 -1.23
CA GLU A 153 2.89 11.67 -1.51
C GLU A 153 3.97 11.72 -2.63
N THR A 154 4.15 12.81 -3.39
CA THR A 154 4.90 12.80 -4.67
C THR A 154 6.35 12.29 -4.62
N ASP A 155 7.24 12.87 -3.81
CA ASP A 155 8.67 12.51 -3.91
C ASP A 155 8.97 11.10 -3.37
N ASP A 156 8.32 10.69 -2.28
CA ASP A 156 8.49 9.35 -1.68
C ASP A 156 7.78 8.26 -2.50
N GLU A 157 6.61 8.53 -3.09
CA GLU A 157 5.93 7.54 -3.94
C GLU A 157 6.63 7.35 -5.29
N ASP A 158 7.16 8.40 -5.90
CA ASP A 158 7.90 8.28 -7.16
C ASP A 158 9.15 7.40 -6.97
N ASP A 159 9.89 7.59 -5.88
CA ASP A 159 11.04 6.75 -5.55
C ASP A 159 10.62 5.30 -5.24
N ARG A 160 9.52 5.10 -4.52
CA ARG A 160 8.99 3.75 -4.23
C ARG A 160 8.53 3.03 -5.49
N GLN A 161 7.86 3.74 -6.40
CA GLN A 161 7.43 3.19 -7.69
C GLN A 161 8.65 2.80 -8.53
N ARG A 162 9.68 3.66 -8.61
CA ARG A 162 10.93 3.33 -9.32
C ARG A 162 11.61 2.09 -8.75
N ILE A 163 11.61 1.92 -7.42
CA ILE A 163 12.15 0.72 -6.77
C ILE A 163 11.29 -0.51 -7.12
N ALA A 164 9.96 -0.40 -7.04
CA ALA A 164 9.05 -1.47 -7.40
C ALA A 164 9.25 -1.92 -8.86
N ASP A 165 9.33 -0.97 -9.80
CA ASP A 165 9.56 -1.24 -11.22
C ASP A 165 10.92 -1.89 -11.46
N ALA A 166 11.97 -1.42 -10.77
CA ALA A 166 13.30 -2.02 -10.87
C ALA A 166 13.31 -3.48 -10.38
N ILE A 167 12.59 -3.78 -9.29
CA ILE A 167 12.43 -5.15 -8.77
C ILE A 167 11.61 -6.00 -9.76
N ASN A 168 10.51 -5.47 -10.30
CA ASN A 168 9.65 -6.15 -11.26
C ASN A 168 10.36 -6.48 -12.58
N ASN A 169 11.34 -5.67 -12.98
CA ASN A 169 12.17 -5.89 -14.17
C ASN A 169 13.28 -6.92 -13.97
N LEU A 170 13.49 -7.45 -12.75
CA LEU A 170 14.40 -8.57 -12.53
C LEU A 170 13.86 -9.83 -13.19
N ASN A 171 14.75 -10.64 -13.75
CA ASN A 171 14.37 -12.01 -14.14
C ASN A 171 14.17 -12.88 -12.88
N PRO A 172 13.42 -13.99 -12.96
CA PRO A 172 13.08 -14.81 -11.80
C PRO A 172 14.30 -15.26 -10.98
N TYR A 173 15.39 -15.67 -11.64
CA TYR A 173 16.62 -16.09 -10.96
C TYR A 173 17.31 -14.94 -10.21
N LYS A 174 17.40 -13.74 -10.82
CA LYS A 174 17.92 -12.54 -10.13
C LYS A 174 17.02 -12.14 -8.96
N PHE A 175 15.70 -12.27 -9.10
CA PHE A 175 14.74 -11.97 -8.04
C PHE A 175 14.92 -12.92 -6.83
N GLU A 176 15.13 -14.22 -7.06
CA GLU A 176 15.45 -15.17 -6.00
C GLU A 176 16.73 -14.78 -5.26
N LEU A 177 17.81 -14.47 -5.98
CA LEU A 177 19.08 -14.00 -5.37
C LEU A 177 18.90 -12.72 -4.58
N PHE A 178 18.11 -11.78 -5.10
CA PHE A 178 17.77 -10.53 -4.41
C PHE A 178 17.03 -10.79 -3.10
N CYS A 179 16.03 -11.67 -3.12
CA CYS A 179 15.27 -12.06 -1.93
C CYS A 179 16.17 -12.75 -0.88
N ARG A 180 17.08 -13.63 -1.31
CA ARG A 180 18.08 -14.24 -0.41
C ARG A 180 18.95 -13.18 0.25
N ALA A 181 19.43 -12.20 -0.52
CA ALA A 181 20.24 -11.10 0.01
C ALA A 181 19.46 -10.24 1.01
N LEU A 182 18.18 -9.96 0.74
CA LEU A 182 17.30 -9.23 1.66
C LEU A 182 17.11 -9.98 2.98
N VAL A 183 16.79 -11.27 2.90
CA VAL A 183 16.54 -12.10 4.07
C VAL A 183 17.84 -12.30 4.90
N ASN A 184 19.00 -12.42 4.25
CA ASN A 184 20.29 -12.39 4.93
C ASN A 184 20.53 -11.06 5.68
N ARG A 185 20.14 -9.93 5.07
CA ARG A 185 20.20 -8.60 5.72
C ARG A 185 19.24 -8.47 6.91
N MET A 186 18.23 -9.34 6.99
CA MET A 186 17.32 -9.51 8.11
C MET A 186 17.82 -10.52 9.16
N HIS A 187 19.11 -10.87 9.14
CA HIS A 187 19.78 -11.77 10.08
C HIS A 187 19.35 -13.24 10.00
N VAL A 188 18.95 -13.70 8.80
CA VAL A 188 18.79 -15.12 8.52
C VAL A 188 20.09 -15.65 7.92
N GLU A 189 20.79 -16.52 8.66
CA GLU A 189 22.01 -17.17 8.21
C GLU A 189 21.67 -18.24 7.16
N MET A 190 22.01 -17.95 5.91
CA MET A 190 21.69 -18.82 4.78
C MET A 190 22.63 -20.04 4.77
N SER A 191 22.06 -21.23 4.55
CA SER A 191 22.84 -22.46 4.41
C SER A 191 23.21 -22.69 2.94
N ASP A 192 24.50 -22.72 2.63
CA ASP A 192 24.99 -23.05 1.28
C ASP A 192 24.79 -24.53 0.89
N LYS A 193 24.47 -25.39 1.87
CA LYS A 193 24.40 -26.85 1.71
C LYS A 193 22.98 -27.39 1.54
N ILE A 194 21.95 -26.67 2.02
CA ILE A 194 20.55 -27.10 2.06
C ILE A 194 19.70 -26.06 1.32
N GLY A 195 18.95 -26.45 0.30
CA GLY A 195 18.08 -25.54 -0.47
C GLY A 195 18.76 -24.74 -1.60
N VAL A 196 20.06 -24.98 -1.89
CA VAL A 196 20.79 -24.31 -2.99
C VAL A 196 20.99 -25.21 -4.21
N LYS A 197 20.90 -26.54 -4.07
CA LYS A 197 20.79 -27.41 -5.24
C LYS A 197 19.44 -27.16 -5.87
N LYS A 198 19.39 -27.00 -7.20
CA LYS A 198 18.21 -27.21 -8.06
C LYS A 198 17.57 -28.54 -7.64
N SER A 199 16.75 -28.51 -6.60
CA SER A 199 16.25 -29.72 -5.97
C SER A 199 15.00 -30.09 -6.73
N ASN A 200 15.09 -31.20 -7.44
CA ASN A 200 13.95 -31.92 -7.99
C ASN A 200 12.92 -32.32 -6.91
N ASP A 201 13.18 -32.04 -5.62
CA ASP A 201 12.24 -32.16 -4.51
C ASP A 201 11.77 -30.77 -4.03
N GLY A 202 10.58 -30.39 -4.49
CA GLY A 202 9.61 -29.67 -3.65
C GLY A 202 9.59 -28.14 -3.68
N GLY A 203 10.58 -27.46 -4.27
CA GLY A 203 10.52 -26.02 -4.53
C GLY A 203 10.63 -25.14 -3.29
N LEU A 204 11.83 -25.07 -2.70
CA LEU A 204 12.25 -23.98 -1.81
C LEU A 204 13.31 -23.14 -2.52
N ASP A 205 13.21 -21.82 -2.42
CA ASP A 205 14.18 -20.90 -3.02
C ASP A 205 15.27 -20.51 -2.02
N GLY A 206 15.17 -20.88 -0.75
CA GLY A 206 16.23 -20.68 0.24
C GLY A 206 15.94 -21.41 1.54
N TYR A 207 17.00 -21.69 2.28
CA TYR A 207 16.90 -22.28 3.61
C TYR A 207 18.02 -21.73 4.49
N GLY A 208 17.69 -21.42 5.73
CA GLY A 208 18.63 -20.82 6.66
C GLY A 208 18.18 -20.97 8.11
N TYR A 209 18.85 -20.22 8.96
CA TYR A 209 18.66 -20.26 10.41
C TYR A 209 18.53 -18.86 10.97
N ILE A 210 17.60 -18.67 11.90
CA ILE A 210 17.57 -17.49 12.76
C ILE A 210 18.01 -17.94 14.14
N THR A 211 19.09 -17.38 14.64
CA THR A 211 19.55 -17.59 16.01
C THR A 211 19.23 -16.34 16.82
N THR A 212 18.33 -16.49 17.78
CA THR A 212 18.06 -15.45 18.78
C THR A 212 19.16 -15.42 19.83
N ASP A 213 19.35 -14.27 20.48
CA ASP A 213 20.39 -14.05 21.49
C ASP A 213 20.34 -15.07 22.65
N ASP A 214 19.16 -15.62 22.94
CA ASP A 214 18.92 -16.62 23.99
C ASP A 214 19.13 -18.08 23.52
N PHE A 215 20.03 -18.32 22.57
CA PHE A 215 20.44 -19.66 22.06
C PHE A 215 19.39 -20.49 21.31
N ARG A 216 18.25 -19.92 20.93
CA ARG A 216 17.26 -20.63 20.10
C ARG A 216 17.57 -20.46 18.61
N THR A 217 17.95 -21.56 17.96
CA THR A 217 18.10 -21.65 16.50
C THR A 217 16.81 -22.15 15.87
N THR A 218 16.23 -21.36 14.98
CA THR A 218 14.99 -21.68 14.25
C THR A 218 15.31 -21.90 12.79
N ARG A 219 14.81 -23.01 12.23
CA ARG A 219 14.96 -23.33 10.80
C ARG A 219 13.98 -22.53 9.96
N VAL A 220 14.49 -21.80 8.98
CA VAL A 220 13.72 -20.90 8.13
C VAL A 220 13.76 -21.35 6.68
N ALA A 221 12.60 -21.55 6.09
CA ALA A 221 12.43 -21.78 4.66
C ALA A 221 12.01 -20.48 3.97
N ILE A 222 12.49 -20.28 2.74
CA ILE A 222 12.22 -19.08 1.95
C ILE A 222 11.69 -19.50 0.58
N GLN A 223 10.62 -18.85 0.13
CA GLN A 223 10.13 -18.88 -1.24
C GLN A 223 10.08 -17.45 -1.77
N ALA A 224 10.58 -17.24 -2.98
CA ALA A 224 10.52 -16.00 -3.73
C ALA A 224 9.84 -16.25 -5.08
N LYS A 225 8.64 -15.71 -5.27
CA LYS A 225 7.89 -15.82 -6.52
C LYS A 225 7.83 -14.47 -7.23
N HIS A 226 8.58 -14.38 -8.33
CA HIS A 226 8.40 -13.29 -9.30
C HIS A 226 7.08 -13.50 -10.04
N TRP A 227 6.09 -12.67 -9.73
CA TRP A 227 4.72 -12.79 -10.22
C TRP A 227 4.25 -11.45 -10.78
N ASN A 228 3.88 -11.45 -12.06
CA ASN A 228 3.39 -10.25 -12.73
C ASN A 228 1.88 -10.39 -12.92
N GLY A 229 1.11 -9.51 -12.27
CA GLY A 229 -0.29 -9.25 -12.60
C GLY A 229 -1.37 -10.15 -11.96
N SER A 230 -1.02 -11.14 -11.13
CA SER A 230 -2.04 -11.91 -10.39
C SER A 230 -1.65 -12.08 -8.94
N LEU A 231 -2.64 -12.09 -8.06
CA LEU A 231 -2.44 -12.34 -6.64
C LEU A 231 -2.07 -13.81 -6.40
N VAL A 232 -1.18 -14.03 -5.45
CA VAL A 232 -0.81 -15.37 -5.00
C VAL A 232 -2.01 -16.03 -4.31
N GLN A 233 -2.34 -17.23 -4.78
CA GLN A 233 -3.51 -18.00 -4.34
C GLN A 233 -3.18 -18.93 -3.17
N ALA A 234 -4.22 -19.36 -2.44
CA ALA A 234 -4.10 -20.30 -1.33
C ALA A 234 -3.32 -21.60 -1.64
N PRO A 235 -3.47 -22.24 -2.83
CA PRO A 235 -2.72 -23.45 -3.16
C PRO A 235 -1.20 -23.27 -3.15
N GLU A 236 -0.69 -22.09 -3.49
CA GLU A 236 0.76 -21.82 -3.48
C GLU A 236 1.31 -21.80 -2.05
N ILE A 237 0.53 -21.27 -1.11
CA ILE A 237 0.88 -21.27 0.32
C ILE A 237 0.85 -22.70 0.89
N ASP A 238 -0.12 -23.51 0.49
CA ASP A 238 -0.20 -24.92 0.91
C ASP A 238 0.95 -25.75 0.31
N LYS A 239 1.32 -25.51 -0.95
CA LYS A 239 2.50 -26.14 -1.58
C LYS A 239 3.79 -25.78 -0.85
N PHE A 240 3.98 -24.49 -0.55
CA PHE A 240 5.14 -24.04 0.21
C PHE A 240 5.19 -24.66 1.61
N ARG A 241 4.05 -24.77 2.30
CA ARG A 241 3.99 -25.47 3.60
C ARG A 241 4.41 -26.93 3.49
N GLY A 242 3.94 -27.65 2.46
CA GLY A 242 4.38 -29.03 2.23
C GLY A 242 5.90 -29.14 2.05
N ALA A 243 6.51 -28.18 1.34
CA ALA A 243 7.96 -28.11 1.22
C ALA A 243 8.62 -27.81 2.58
N MET A 244 8.09 -26.88 3.37
CA MET A 244 8.58 -26.61 4.73
C MET A 244 8.61 -27.87 5.61
N ASP A 245 7.54 -28.67 5.55
CA ASP A 245 7.43 -29.92 6.33
C ASP A 245 8.50 -30.94 5.92
N SER A 246 8.78 -31.07 4.61
CA SER A 246 9.85 -31.93 4.10
C SER A 246 11.24 -31.56 4.63
N TYR A 247 11.52 -30.27 4.77
CA TYR A 247 12.79 -29.77 5.32
C TYR A 247 12.74 -29.51 6.83
N ARG A 248 11.63 -29.86 7.50
CA ARG A 248 11.36 -29.60 8.92
C ARG A 248 11.61 -28.14 9.31
N ALA A 249 11.23 -27.20 8.44
CA ALA A 249 11.32 -25.78 8.72
C ALA A 249 10.21 -25.37 9.70
N GLU A 250 10.60 -24.64 10.74
CA GLU A 250 9.68 -24.17 11.79
C GLU A 250 9.02 -22.85 11.40
N TYR A 251 9.66 -22.10 10.49
CA TYR A 251 9.21 -20.79 10.06
C TYR A 251 9.42 -20.61 8.56
N GLY A 252 8.44 -19.97 7.89
CA GLY A 252 8.45 -19.75 6.45
C GLY A 252 8.40 -18.27 6.11
N ILE A 253 9.14 -17.86 5.08
CA ILE A 253 9.04 -16.52 4.49
C ILE A 253 8.64 -16.69 3.03
N PHE A 254 7.47 -16.18 2.66
CA PHE A 254 6.99 -16.18 1.28
C PHE A 254 7.00 -14.75 0.74
N ILE A 255 7.82 -14.52 -0.29
CA ILE A 255 8.06 -13.22 -0.90
C ILE A 255 7.50 -13.23 -2.32
N THR A 256 6.79 -12.17 -2.69
CA THR A 256 6.32 -11.97 -4.07
C THR A 256 6.38 -10.50 -4.46
N THR A 257 6.51 -10.25 -5.75
CA THR A 257 6.37 -8.91 -6.35
C THR A 257 4.92 -8.44 -6.45
N SER A 258 3.95 -9.36 -6.32
CA SER A 258 2.51 -9.10 -6.38
C SER A 258 1.90 -8.97 -4.96
N GLY A 259 0.60 -9.17 -4.84
CA GLY A 259 -0.12 -9.32 -3.57
C GLY A 259 -0.55 -10.77 -3.30
N PHE A 260 -1.32 -10.93 -2.22
CA PHE A 260 -1.88 -12.22 -1.79
C PHE A 260 -3.40 -12.13 -1.72
N THR A 261 -4.09 -13.21 -2.08
CA THR A 261 -5.54 -13.30 -1.85
C THR A 261 -5.88 -13.41 -0.38
N ARG A 262 -7.13 -13.09 0.01
CA ARG A 262 -7.57 -13.27 1.41
C ARG A 262 -7.44 -14.74 1.81
N GLY A 263 -7.72 -15.66 0.88
CA GLY A 263 -7.52 -17.09 1.04
C GLY A 263 -6.06 -17.45 1.37
N ALA A 264 -5.10 -16.90 0.62
CA ALA A 264 -3.68 -17.10 0.86
C ALA A 264 -3.23 -16.53 2.22
N ILE A 265 -3.69 -15.32 2.59
CA ILE A 265 -3.40 -14.70 3.89
C ILE A 265 -3.95 -15.55 5.04
N LYS A 266 -5.19 -16.05 4.92
CA LYS A 266 -5.80 -16.94 5.91
C LYS A 266 -4.98 -18.22 6.03
N LYS A 267 -4.63 -18.84 4.90
CA LYS A 267 -3.82 -20.06 4.88
C LYS A 267 -2.47 -19.86 5.53
N ALA A 268 -1.76 -18.76 5.29
CA ALA A 268 -0.42 -18.52 5.85
C ALA A 268 -0.38 -18.52 7.39
N ARG A 269 -1.52 -18.24 8.03
CA ARG A 269 -1.70 -18.23 9.50
C ARG A 269 -2.22 -19.54 10.07
N THR A 270 -2.64 -20.47 9.22
CA THR A 270 -3.13 -21.79 9.64
C THR A 270 -2.03 -22.84 9.57
N GLY A 271 -2.04 -23.80 10.51
CA GLY A 271 -1.09 -24.92 10.57
C GLY A 271 -0.05 -24.76 11.68
N THR A 272 0.85 -25.75 11.77
CA THR A 272 1.88 -25.83 12.83
C THR A 272 3.01 -24.82 12.60
N SER A 273 3.44 -24.65 11.36
CA SER A 273 4.49 -23.69 10.99
C SER A 273 3.90 -22.42 10.39
N VAL A 274 4.26 -21.27 10.96
CA VAL A 274 3.76 -19.96 10.53
C VAL A 274 4.52 -19.50 9.29
N ILE A 275 3.79 -18.95 8.31
CA ILE A 275 4.35 -18.37 7.10
C ILE A 275 4.16 -16.85 7.14
N THR A 276 5.27 -16.11 7.11
CA THR A 276 5.26 -14.66 6.94
C THR A 276 5.19 -14.32 5.47
N LEU A 277 4.18 -13.53 5.12
CA LEU A 277 3.97 -13.02 3.78
C LEU A 277 4.64 -11.65 3.61
N ILE A 278 5.33 -11.49 2.49
CA ILE A 278 5.96 -10.24 2.03
C ILE A 278 5.45 -9.98 0.61
N ASP A 279 4.54 -9.01 0.47
CA ASP A 279 3.99 -8.54 -0.81
C ASP A 279 4.90 -7.49 -1.43
N GLY A 280 4.60 -7.06 -2.66
CA GLY A 280 5.42 -6.08 -3.39
C GLY A 280 5.64 -4.77 -2.62
N ASP A 281 4.61 -4.23 -2.00
CA ASP A 281 4.72 -3.01 -1.18
C ASP A 281 5.65 -3.19 0.03
N LYS A 282 5.46 -4.28 0.79
CA LYS A 282 6.29 -4.57 1.96
C LYS A 282 7.71 -4.93 1.55
N LEU A 283 7.89 -5.52 0.38
CA LEU A 283 9.21 -5.75 -0.20
C LEU A 283 9.94 -4.42 -0.42
N VAL A 284 9.29 -3.44 -1.03
CA VAL A 284 9.86 -2.08 -1.20
C VAL A 284 10.18 -1.44 0.15
N ASP A 285 9.30 -1.56 1.16
CA ASP A 285 9.57 -1.07 2.51
C ASP A 285 10.84 -1.67 3.12
N LEU A 286 11.02 -2.99 2.99
CA LEU A 286 12.19 -3.68 3.51
C LEU A 286 13.45 -3.30 2.75
N VAL A 287 13.36 -3.13 1.43
CA VAL A 287 14.48 -2.69 0.58
C VAL A 287 14.98 -1.31 0.99
N ILE A 288 14.06 -0.36 1.21
CA ILE A 288 14.39 0.98 1.71
C ILE A 288 14.97 0.91 3.12
N LYS A 289 14.32 0.17 4.03
CA LYS A 289 14.74 0.02 5.43
C LYS A 289 16.17 -0.53 5.54
N TYR A 290 16.50 -1.55 4.77
CA TYR A 290 17.81 -2.20 4.80
C TYR A 290 18.81 -1.65 3.78
N GLN A 291 18.39 -0.65 3.00
CA GLN A 291 19.18 -0.03 1.92
C GLN A 291 19.80 -1.08 0.98
N LEU A 292 19.01 -2.11 0.63
CA LEU A 292 19.47 -3.18 -0.24
C LEU A 292 19.51 -2.69 -1.69
N HIS A 293 20.72 -2.47 -2.21
CA HIS A 293 20.93 -1.92 -3.57
C HIS A 293 20.26 -0.55 -3.83
N VAL A 294 19.86 0.16 -2.78
CA VAL A 294 19.35 1.53 -2.82
C VAL A 294 20.13 2.41 -1.85
N LYS A 295 20.32 3.69 -2.18
CA LYS A 295 21.02 4.65 -1.32
C LYS A 295 20.14 5.85 -1.09
N LYS A 296 20.02 6.28 0.18
CA LYS A 296 19.35 7.53 0.52
C LYS A 296 20.21 8.69 0.03
N VAL A 297 19.70 9.50 -0.89
CA VAL A 297 20.34 10.74 -1.33
C VAL A 297 19.70 11.89 -0.58
N VAL A 298 20.48 12.64 0.20
CA VAL A 298 20.01 13.87 0.85
C VAL A 298 20.17 15.00 -0.17
N LYS A 299 19.06 15.56 -0.66
CA LYS A 299 19.10 16.79 -1.46
C LYS A 299 19.32 17.97 -0.52
N VAL A 300 20.40 18.71 -0.72
CA VAL A 300 20.62 20.02 -0.08
C VAL A 300 19.91 21.05 -0.96
N SER A 301 18.88 21.71 -0.43
CA SER A 301 18.21 22.83 -1.07
C SER A 301 18.62 24.14 -0.40
N TYR A 302 18.83 25.18 -1.19
CA TYR A 302 19.04 26.54 -0.72
C TYR A 302 17.74 27.32 -0.92
N GLU A 303 17.30 28.01 0.11
CA GLU A 303 16.19 28.97 0.03
C GLU A 303 16.79 30.36 -0.15
N LEU A 304 16.22 31.15 -1.06
CA LEU A 304 16.62 32.55 -1.23
C LEU A 304 16.12 33.34 -0.02
N ASP A 305 16.97 34.20 0.53
CA ASP A 305 16.57 35.09 1.62
C ASP A 305 15.85 36.35 1.09
N ASP A 306 15.34 37.16 2.01
CA ASP A 306 14.64 38.42 1.70
C ASP A 306 15.51 39.41 0.91
N PHE A 307 16.84 39.40 1.13
CA PHE A 307 17.79 40.27 0.45
C PHE A 307 17.92 39.91 -1.04
N LEU A 308 17.78 38.63 -1.39
CA LEU A 308 17.81 38.16 -2.79
C LEU A 308 16.42 38.04 -3.43
N SER A 309 15.35 38.13 -2.64
CA SER A 309 13.97 38.00 -3.13
C SER A 309 13.19 39.31 -3.20
N SER A 310 13.74 40.42 -2.69
CA SER A 310 13.18 41.77 -2.79
C SER A 310 14.16 42.76 -3.42
N ASN A 311 13.66 43.63 -4.32
CA ASN A 311 14.44 44.64 -5.06
C ASN A 311 14.22 46.07 -4.53
N GLU A 312 13.88 46.22 -3.24
CA GLU A 312 13.72 47.55 -2.61
C GLU A 312 15.05 48.11 -2.11
#